data_AF-B0SS92-F1
#
_entry.id   AF-B0SS92-F1
#
_cell.length_a   1.000
_cell.length_b   1.000
_cell.length_c   1.000
_cell.angle_alpha   90.00
_cell.angle_beta   90.00
_cell.angle_gamma   90.00
#
_symmetry.space_group_name_H-M   'P 1'
#
loop_
_entity.id
_entity.type
_entity.pdbx_description
1 polymer ?
#
loop_
_entity_poly.entity_id
_entity_poly.type
_entity_poly.pdbx_seq_one_letter_code
_entity_poly.pdbx_strand_id
1 'polypeptide(L)'
;MIFFRSLSFFILFLSIPLEASSLLEDYWETIQKTKAKFELEDDSPKRFRFGFSNHSPSVLHKESLNHEVFWFCQNYIQKYHSNFPYPRFKEEIRSHLNDLYGDISQNFLSGKTSFTCYSGWKNGSSLLKIHFFLNEETFFPFRYDHYNQNGQLYLTEEDETKNGKKDSFTYYSSAGCPKEITKDKNDFGAIDEWWYFQNCKLIRIEYDANENGFKERICYYENNKETYCEGVGEKEEREAILLESQEKYKEALKVYRKSLAEYKKEVPIGTLRTCSLLKKIANIEYNEKEFSSFTKTLDEFFSYRVCESDSLDVLLYKSYYYLYVLNDYVSAKESYRKTAEIYRKVHGEISPEISLNLAYAYLMVKEPKACLTSLEKLNPRRLMPYPRFFLYYYRGSCELSLGLFEESYVNLKRAQILGGEKVFLPIVYYKLARASYATKRESEGKLWAEQALFLDLELFQKIESDPIFVNFLESTSGKSYKRKYYLNKVQKP
;
A
#
# COMPACT_ATOMS: atom_id res chain seq x y z
N MET A 1 81.97 28.71 43.29
CA MET A 1 81.13 29.71 43.98
C MET A 1 79.70 29.17 44.04
N ILE A 2 79.17 29.07 45.26
CA ILE A 2 77.74 29.07 45.63
C ILE A 2 76.92 27.83 45.28
N PHE A 3 76.62 27.06 46.33
CA PHE A 3 75.49 26.13 46.47
C PHE A 3 74.16 26.84 46.21
N PHE A 4 73.21 26.19 45.52
CA PHE A 4 71.80 26.23 45.94
C PHE A 4 71.03 25.00 45.41
N ARG A 5 70.40 24.29 46.35
CA ARG A 5 69.41 23.23 46.14
C ARG A 5 68.19 23.79 45.40
N SER A 6 67.70 23.09 44.39
CA SER A 6 66.31 23.21 43.94
C SER A 6 65.60 21.87 44.13
N LEU A 7 64.52 21.90 44.91
CA LEU A 7 63.54 20.82 45.01
C LEU A 7 62.89 20.61 43.64
N SER A 8 62.91 19.37 43.14
CA SER A 8 61.96 18.94 42.10
C SER A 8 60.91 18.07 42.75
N PHE A 9 59.73 18.65 42.96
CA PHE A 9 58.51 17.95 43.33
C PHE A 9 58.15 16.97 42.19
N PHE A 10 58.18 15.67 42.49
CA PHE A 10 57.59 14.64 41.63
C PHE A 10 56.07 14.78 41.72
N ILE A 11 55.46 15.29 40.65
CA ILE A 11 54.01 15.23 40.46
C ILE A 11 53.66 13.79 40.13
N LEU A 12 53.20 13.04 41.14
CA LEU A 12 52.44 11.81 40.93
C LEU A 12 51.13 12.20 40.22
N PHE A 13 51.07 11.95 38.92
CA PHE A 13 49.79 11.84 38.22
C PHE A 13 49.06 10.62 38.78
N LEU A 14 48.22 10.86 39.80
CA LEU A 14 47.12 9.97 40.14
C LEU A 14 46.23 9.87 38.90
N SER A 15 46.33 8.76 38.18
CA SER A 15 45.34 8.33 37.21
C SER A 15 44.04 8.09 37.97
N ILE A 16 43.14 9.08 37.95
CA ILE A 16 41.75 8.91 38.39
C ILE A 16 41.18 7.78 37.53
N PRO A 17 40.71 6.66 38.10
CA PRO A 17 40.01 5.67 37.32
C PRO A 17 38.72 6.34 36.84
N LEU A 18 38.58 6.53 35.53
CA LEU A 18 37.28 6.84 34.96
C LEU A 18 36.37 5.65 35.32
N GLU A 19 35.36 5.91 36.15
CA GLU A 19 34.23 5.00 36.36
C GLU A 19 33.74 4.53 34.98
N ALA A 20 33.50 3.22 34.85
CA ALA A 20 33.02 2.64 33.61
C ALA A 20 31.79 3.43 33.14
N SER A 21 31.78 3.89 31.89
CA SER A 21 30.59 4.49 31.31
C SER A 21 29.44 3.50 31.46
N SER A 22 28.30 3.91 32.01
CA SER A 22 27.09 3.08 32.18
C SER A 22 26.78 2.20 30.96
N LEU A 23 27.06 2.72 29.77
CA LEU A 23 26.93 2.03 28.49
C LEU A 23 27.71 0.70 28.39
N LEU A 24 28.92 0.59 28.94
CA LEU A 24 29.71 -0.65 28.90
C LEU A 24 29.12 -1.72 29.84
N GLU A 25 28.51 -1.30 30.94
CA GLU A 25 27.82 -2.20 31.86
C GLU A 25 26.56 -2.78 31.19
N ASP A 26 25.80 -1.95 30.47
CA ASP A 26 24.63 -2.38 29.70
C ASP A 26 25.01 -3.45 28.65
N TYR A 27 26.08 -3.23 27.89
CA TYR A 27 26.56 -4.22 26.92
C TYR A 27 27.10 -5.49 27.57
N TRP A 28 27.76 -5.37 28.73
CA TRP A 28 28.19 -6.53 29.51
C TRP A 28 26.99 -7.39 29.94
N GLU A 29 25.96 -6.77 30.53
CA GLU A 29 24.74 -7.45 30.94
C GLU A 29 24.03 -8.12 29.75
N THR A 30 23.95 -7.41 28.63
CA THR A 30 23.40 -7.92 27.37
C THR A 30 24.13 -9.18 26.89
N ILE A 31 25.46 -9.21 26.95
CA ILE A 31 26.25 -10.40 26.60
C ILE A 31 25.96 -11.56 27.56
N GLN A 32 25.81 -11.30 28.86
CA GLN A 32 25.44 -12.35 29.83
C GLN A 32 24.05 -12.91 29.54
N LYS A 33 23.05 -12.05 29.30
CA LYS A 33 21.70 -12.47 28.88
C LYS A 33 21.74 -13.31 27.60
N THR A 34 22.58 -12.91 26.65
CA THR A 34 22.78 -13.65 25.39
C THR A 34 23.43 -15.02 25.64
N LYS A 35 24.41 -15.14 26.53
CA LYS A 35 25.03 -16.42 26.92
C LYS A 35 24.01 -17.38 27.52
N ALA A 36 23.18 -16.88 28.43
CA ALA A 36 22.11 -17.66 29.05
C ALA A 36 21.12 -18.16 27.99
N LYS A 37 20.70 -17.28 27.07
CA LYS A 37 19.78 -17.62 25.97
C LYS A 37 20.29 -18.72 25.05
N PHE A 38 21.57 -18.70 24.68
CA PHE A 38 22.18 -19.73 23.85
C PHE A 38 22.73 -20.92 24.65
N GLU A 39 22.50 -20.94 25.97
CA GLU A 39 22.99 -21.96 26.91
C GLU A 39 24.50 -22.20 26.72
N LEU A 40 25.28 -21.11 26.76
CA LEU A 40 26.74 -21.11 26.61
C LEU A 40 27.47 -20.96 27.95
N GLU A 41 26.77 -21.13 29.06
CA GLU A 41 27.35 -21.07 30.39
C GLU A 41 28.34 -22.23 30.59
N ASP A 42 29.49 -21.91 31.19
CA ASP A 42 30.58 -22.83 31.49
C ASP A 42 30.48 -23.25 32.98
N ASP A 43 30.47 -24.56 33.25
CA ASP A 43 30.49 -25.14 34.60
C ASP A 43 31.85 -25.02 35.31
N SER A 44 32.83 -24.36 34.68
CA SER A 44 34.13 -24.08 35.27
C SER A 44 34.01 -23.37 36.65
N PRO A 45 34.78 -23.80 37.66
CA PRO A 45 34.71 -23.21 39.00
C PRO A 45 35.03 -21.71 38.94
N LYS A 46 33.99 -20.90 39.16
CA LYS A 46 34.09 -19.44 39.25
C LYS A 46 35.07 -19.14 40.40
N ARG A 47 36.19 -18.45 40.12
CA ARG A 47 37.19 -18.05 41.13
C ARG A 47 36.49 -17.54 42.39
N PHE A 48 36.92 -18.03 43.56
CA PHE A 48 36.46 -17.61 44.89
C PHE A 48 36.06 -16.13 44.93
N ARG A 49 34.76 -15.85 45.11
CA ARG A 49 34.23 -14.51 45.35
C ARG A 49 33.89 -14.37 46.83
N PHE A 50 34.66 -13.56 47.56
CA PHE A 50 34.23 -13.03 48.86
C PHE A 50 33.50 -11.71 48.60
N GLY A 51 32.18 -11.66 48.79
CA GLY A 51 31.41 -10.40 48.77
C GLY A 51 30.01 -10.52 48.16
N PHE A 52 29.01 -10.07 48.93
CA PHE A 52 27.57 -10.16 48.67
C PHE A 52 27.11 -9.11 47.63
N SER A 53 26.84 -9.54 46.39
CA SER A 53 25.83 -9.01 45.44
C SER A 53 26.14 -9.48 44.01
N ASN A 54 25.11 -9.77 43.22
CA ASN A 54 25.21 -10.27 41.84
C ASN A 54 25.41 -9.16 40.79
N HIS A 55 26.00 -8.03 41.17
CA HIS A 55 26.24 -6.95 40.23
C HIS A 55 27.64 -7.04 39.60
N SER A 56 27.76 -6.43 38.42
CA SER A 56 28.93 -6.27 37.55
C SER A 56 30.27 -6.13 38.30
N PRO A 57 31.42 -6.39 37.63
CA PRO A 57 32.73 -6.06 38.20
C PRO A 57 32.71 -4.61 38.69
N SER A 58 33.19 -4.34 39.91
CA SER A 58 33.14 -3.00 40.52
C SER A 58 33.83 -1.91 39.68
N VAL A 59 34.71 -2.29 38.76
CA VAL A 59 35.20 -1.47 37.65
C VAL A 59 35.29 -2.36 36.40
N LEU A 60 34.46 -2.11 35.39
CA LEU A 60 34.53 -2.82 34.12
C LEU A 60 35.57 -2.17 33.19
N HIS A 61 36.68 -2.86 32.96
CA HIS A 61 37.68 -2.44 31.97
C HIS A 61 37.28 -2.85 30.55
N LYS A 62 37.67 -2.05 29.56
CA LYS A 62 37.49 -2.33 28.11
C LYS A 62 37.97 -3.74 27.72
N GLU A 63 39.13 -4.14 28.24
CA GLU A 63 39.75 -5.44 28.01
C GLU A 63 38.88 -6.59 28.52
N SER A 64 38.18 -6.40 29.65
CA SER A 64 37.28 -7.40 30.21
C SER A 64 36.11 -7.68 29.27
N LEU A 65 35.48 -6.63 28.72
CA LEU A 65 34.38 -6.77 27.76
C LEU A 65 34.84 -7.45 26.47
N ASN A 66 35.98 -7.05 25.92
CA ASN A 66 36.54 -7.65 24.71
C ASN A 66 36.83 -9.15 24.90
N HIS A 67 37.40 -9.52 26.05
CA HIS A 67 37.65 -10.90 26.40
C HIS A 67 36.34 -11.70 26.55
N GLU A 68 35.30 -11.10 27.11
CA GLU A 68 34.00 -11.74 27.29
C GLU A 68 33.29 -12.03 25.97
N VAL A 69 33.31 -11.07 25.03
CA VAL A 69 32.81 -11.25 23.66
C VAL A 69 33.60 -12.34 22.93
N PHE A 70 34.93 -12.36 23.08
CA PHE A 70 35.76 -13.39 22.48
C PHE A 70 35.34 -14.79 22.94
N TRP A 71 35.19 -15.02 24.24
CA TRP A 71 34.76 -16.31 24.78
C TRP A 71 33.32 -16.66 24.42
N PHE A 72 32.42 -15.68 24.39
CA PHE A 72 31.07 -15.88 23.84
C PHE A 72 31.14 -16.47 22.43
N CYS A 73 31.93 -15.85 21.55
CA CYS A 73 32.09 -16.32 20.18
C CYS A 73 32.67 -17.73 20.08
N GLN A 74 33.70 -18.04 20.88
CA GLN A 74 34.32 -19.37 20.84
C GLN A 74 33.35 -20.46 21.30
N ASN A 75 32.62 -20.21 22.40
CA ASN A 75 31.64 -21.16 22.92
C ASN A 75 30.47 -21.33 21.93
N TYR A 76 29.99 -20.24 21.32
CA TYR A 76 28.93 -20.28 20.32
C TYR A 76 29.34 -21.12 19.10
N ILE A 77 30.52 -20.88 18.54
CA ILE A 77 31.02 -21.63 17.39
C ILE A 77 31.24 -23.10 17.76
N GLN A 78 31.80 -23.39 18.94
CA GLN A 78 32.00 -24.77 19.39
C GLN A 78 30.68 -25.55 19.52
N LYS A 79 29.62 -24.91 20.04
CA LYS A 79 28.32 -25.55 20.25
C LYS A 79 27.52 -25.72 18.96
N TYR A 80 27.40 -24.66 18.16
CA TYR A 80 26.51 -24.63 16.99
C TYR A 80 27.21 -24.90 15.64
N HIS A 81 28.55 -24.80 15.59
CA HIS A 81 29.35 -24.92 14.37
C HIS A 81 30.61 -25.77 14.59
N SER A 82 30.43 -26.97 15.16
CA SER A 82 31.51 -27.90 15.55
C SER A 82 32.47 -28.32 14.42
N ASN A 83 32.06 -28.15 13.16
CA ASN A 83 32.87 -28.42 11.98
C ASN A 83 34.01 -27.40 11.77
N PHE A 84 33.97 -26.25 12.44
CA PHE A 84 35.00 -25.23 12.33
C PHE A 84 36.00 -25.31 13.48
N PRO A 85 37.31 -25.11 13.21
CA PRO A 85 38.31 -25.11 14.26
C PRO A 85 38.12 -23.89 15.18
N TYR A 86 38.55 -24.03 16.43
CA TYR A 86 38.62 -22.94 17.41
C TYR A 86 40.04 -22.89 18.00
N PRO A 87 40.56 -21.70 18.36
CA PRO A 87 41.89 -21.53 18.91
C PRO A 87 41.98 -22.20 20.29
N ARG A 88 42.92 -23.13 20.46
CA ARG A 88 43.12 -23.87 21.73
C ARG A 88 44.37 -23.42 22.48
N PHE A 89 45.38 -22.93 21.75
CA PHE A 89 46.66 -22.56 22.33
C PHE A 89 46.72 -21.06 22.66
N LYS A 90 47.46 -20.70 23.71
CA LYS A 90 47.59 -19.32 24.21
C LYS A 90 48.09 -18.33 23.15
N GLU A 91 48.96 -18.79 22.26
CA GLU A 91 49.52 -17.99 21.16
C GLU A 91 48.46 -17.72 20.07
N GLU A 92 47.67 -18.75 19.70
CA GLU A 92 46.55 -18.63 18.76
C GLU A 92 45.48 -17.66 19.29
N ILE A 93 45.14 -17.75 20.58
CA ILE A 93 44.17 -16.84 21.22
C ILE A 93 44.63 -15.38 21.15
N ARG A 94 45.92 -15.11 21.40
CA ARG A 94 46.47 -13.75 21.35
C ARG A 94 46.49 -13.17 19.94
N SER A 95 46.86 -13.97 18.93
CA SER A 95 46.80 -13.55 17.53
C SER A 95 45.35 -13.27 17.11
N HIS A 96 44.40 -14.15 17.45
CA HIS A 96 42.98 -13.93 17.15
C HIS A 96 42.42 -12.63 17.76
N LEU A 97 42.75 -12.34 19.02
CA LEU A 97 42.30 -11.12 19.70
C LEU A 97 42.85 -9.86 19.01
N ASN A 98 44.13 -9.86 18.64
CA ASN A 98 44.78 -8.70 18.02
C ASN A 98 44.39 -8.51 16.54
N ASP A 99 44.32 -9.61 15.77
CA ASP A 99 44.24 -9.55 14.31
C ASP A 99 42.79 -9.52 13.77
N LEU A 100 41.82 -10.06 14.51
CA LEU A 100 40.44 -10.24 14.01
C LEU A 100 39.38 -9.47 14.80
N TYR A 101 39.50 -9.41 16.13
CA TYR A 101 38.48 -8.77 16.98
C TYR A 101 38.77 -7.29 17.27
N GLY A 102 40.04 -6.90 17.40
CA GLY A 102 40.40 -5.51 17.71
C GLY A 102 39.79 -5.00 19.03
N ASP A 103 39.46 -3.71 19.09
CA ASP A 103 38.82 -3.11 20.27
C ASP A 103 37.29 -2.98 20.11
N ILE A 104 36.58 -4.06 20.45
CA ILE A 104 35.10 -4.16 20.36
C ILE A 104 34.43 -3.16 21.32
N SER A 105 35.02 -2.97 22.51
CA SER A 105 34.52 -2.02 23.50
C SER A 105 34.47 -0.59 22.95
N GLN A 106 35.47 -0.20 22.16
CA GLN A 106 35.48 1.11 21.49
C GLN A 106 34.42 1.19 20.38
N ASN A 107 34.14 0.08 19.67
CA ASN A 107 33.04 0.03 18.70
C ASN A 107 31.68 0.24 19.38
N PHE A 108 31.44 -0.41 20.52
CA PHE A 108 30.21 -0.22 21.31
C PHE A 108 30.08 1.21 21.83
N LEU A 109 31.17 1.79 22.36
CA LEU A 109 31.22 3.19 22.79
C LEU A 109 30.96 4.19 21.65
N SER A 110 31.30 3.81 20.41
CA SER A 110 30.99 4.61 19.22
C SER A 110 29.54 4.46 18.72
N GLY A 111 28.71 3.67 19.41
CA GLY A 111 27.30 3.46 19.06
C GLY A 111 27.03 2.32 18.08
N LYS A 112 28.04 1.50 17.72
CA LYS A 112 27.80 0.30 16.91
C LYS A 112 27.15 -0.77 17.77
N THR A 113 25.99 -1.27 17.36
CA THR A 113 25.20 -2.29 18.08
C THR A 113 25.39 -3.70 17.53
N SER A 114 26.57 -3.99 16.97
CA SER A 114 26.88 -5.29 16.36
C SER A 114 28.34 -5.66 16.58
N PHE A 115 28.61 -6.97 16.57
CA PHE A 115 29.97 -7.52 16.57
C PHE A 115 30.03 -8.78 15.70
N THR A 116 31.25 -9.16 15.32
CA THR A 116 31.49 -10.31 14.45
C THR A 116 32.29 -11.35 15.21
N CYS A 117 31.82 -12.60 15.18
CA CYS A 117 32.54 -13.77 15.63
C CYS A 117 33.33 -14.39 14.49
N TYR A 118 34.52 -14.91 14.78
CA TYR A 118 35.41 -15.55 13.83
C TYR A 118 35.74 -16.96 14.31
N SER A 119 35.67 -17.94 13.42
CA SER A 119 36.24 -19.27 13.69
C SER A 119 37.76 -19.21 13.69
N GLY A 120 38.41 -20.23 14.27
CA GLY A 120 39.85 -20.43 14.20
C GLY A 120 40.36 -20.42 12.77
N TRP A 121 41.50 -19.76 12.51
CA TRP A 121 42.18 -19.85 11.23
C TRP A 121 43.46 -20.67 11.38
N LYS A 122 43.44 -21.91 10.90
CA LYS A 122 44.64 -22.73 10.70
C LYS A 122 45.00 -22.75 9.21
N ASN A 123 46.27 -22.86 8.88
CA ASN A 123 46.72 -22.98 7.48
C ASN A 123 45.95 -24.13 6.79
N GLY A 124 45.14 -23.78 5.78
CA GLY A 124 44.32 -24.72 5.02
C GLY A 124 42.93 -25.04 5.61
N SER A 125 42.47 -24.37 6.67
CA SER A 125 41.11 -24.53 7.18
C SER A 125 40.14 -23.49 6.59
N SER A 126 38.86 -23.85 6.46
CA SER A 126 37.79 -22.91 6.16
C SER A 126 37.57 -21.91 7.30
N LEU A 127 37.18 -20.68 6.97
CA LEU A 127 36.87 -19.62 7.94
C LEU A 127 35.36 -19.33 7.90
N LEU A 128 34.76 -19.21 9.08
CA LEU A 128 33.38 -18.75 9.27
C LEU A 128 33.39 -17.41 10.00
N LYS A 129 32.68 -16.42 9.45
CA LYS A 129 32.37 -15.16 10.15
C LYS A 129 30.88 -15.10 10.45
N ILE A 130 30.52 -14.81 11.68
CA ILE A 130 29.12 -14.72 12.12
C ILE A 130 28.89 -13.32 12.67
N HIS A 131 27.96 -12.58 12.10
CA HIS A 131 27.62 -11.22 12.55
C HIS A 131 26.42 -11.27 13.47
N PHE A 132 26.56 -10.62 14.62
CA PHE A 132 25.53 -10.48 15.64
C PHE A 132 25.04 -9.04 15.69
N PHE A 133 23.74 -8.84 15.84
CA PHE A 133 23.14 -7.54 16.08
C PHE A 133 22.38 -7.53 17.40
N LEU A 134 22.33 -6.38 18.06
CA LEU A 134 21.52 -6.18 19.26
C LEU A 134 20.05 -6.10 18.88
N ASN A 135 19.23 -6.95 19.48
CA ASN A 135 17.78 -6.87 19.44
C ASN A 135 17.23 -6.86 20.87
N GLU A 136 16.62 -5.74 21.25
CA GLU A 136 16.19 -5.47 22.62
C GLU A 136 17.34 -5.64 23.63
N GLU A 137 17.33 -6.72 24.40
CA GLU A 137 18.31 -7.01 25.46
C GLU A 137 19.25 -8.20 25.13
N THR A 138 19.21 -8.73 23.90
CA THR A 138 20.05 -9.87 23.50
C THR A 138 20.64 -9.72 22.10
N PHE A 139 21.81 -10.30 21.87
CA PHE A 139 22.42 -10.36 20.55
C PHE A 139 21.94 -11.57 19.77
N PHE A 140 21.56 -11.36 18.50
CA PHE A 140 21.13 -12.41 17.59
C PHE A 140 22.06 -12.49 16.38
N PRO A 141 22.43 -13.70 15.92
CA PRO A 141 23.14 -13.85 14.68
C PRO A 141 22.20 -13.58 13.50
N PHE A 142 22.65 -12.83 12.50
CA PHE A 142 21.84 -12.50 11.33
C PHE A 142 22.56 -12.72 9.99
N ARG A 143 23.88 -12.93 10.01
CA ARG A 143 24.68 -13.14 8.80
C ARG A 143 25.82 -14.11 9.07
N TYR A 144 26.03 -15.04 8.17
CA TYR A 144 27.06 -16.07 8.21
C TYR A 144 27.85 -16.05 6.90
N ASP A 145 29.12 -15.66 6.93
CA ASP A 145 30.00 -15.64 5.75
C ASP A 145 30.97 -16.84 5.80
N HIS A 146 30.91 -17.69 4.79
CA HIS A 146 31.68 -18.92 4.67
C HIS A 146 32.82 -18.76 3.66
N TYR A 147 34.05 -18.91 4.13
CA TYR A 147 35.26 -18.82 3.32
C TYR A 147 35.89 -20.20 3.16
N ASN A 148 36.36 -20.49 1.95
CA ASN A 148 37.05 -21.74 1.64
C ASN A 148 38.49 -21.75 2.19
N GLN A 149 39.20 -22.85 2.00
CA GLN A 149 40.60 -23.02 2.46
C GLN A 149 41.58 -22.02 1.83
N ASN A 150 41.21 -21.43 0.69
CA ASN A 150 42.00 -20.42 -0.03
C ASN A 150 41.64 -18.99 0.41
N GLY A 151 40.76 -18.83 1.41
CA GLY A 151 40.30 -17.51 1.89
C GLY A 151 39.28 -16.83 0.98
N GLN A 152 38.68 -17.54 0.02
CA GLN A 152 37.65 -16.99 -0.86
C GLN A 152 36.26 -17.22 -0.27
N LEU A 153 35.46 -16.15 -0.21
CA LEU A 153 34.05 -16.22 0.17
C LEU A 153 33.29 -17.04 -0.88
N TYR A 154 32.56 -18.07 -0.45
CA TYR A 154 31.77 -18.93 -1.35
C TYR A 154 30.28 -18.96 -1.03
N LEU A 155 29.89 -18.69 0.21
CA LEU A 155 28.50 -18.66 0.65
C LEU A 155 28.31 -17.58 1.73
N THR A 156 27.24 -16.81 1.61
CA THR A 156 26.71 -15.97 2.69
C THR A 156 25.27 -16.39 2.95
N GLU A 157 24.93 -16.64 4.21
CA GLU A 157 23.57 -16.92 4.66
C GLU A 157 23.10 -15.77 5.56
N GLU A 158 21.94 -15.20 5.29
CA GLU A 158 21.40 -14.02 5.95
C GLU A 158 19.96 -14.24 6.42
N ASP A 159 19.64 -13.64 7.56
CA ASP A 159 18.29 -13.38 8.07
C ASP A 159 18.01 -11.87 7.81
N GLU A 160 17.57 -11.55 6.59
CA GLU A 160 17.29 -10.19 6.14
C GLU A 160 16.09 -9.59 6.89
N THR A 161 15.08 -10.42 7.20
CA THR A 161 13.88 -10.01 7.94
C THR A 161 14.09 -9.89 9.45
N LYS A 162 15.17 -10.48 9.98
CA LYS A 162 15.52 -10.54 11.41
C LYS A 162 14.46 -11.26 12.25
N ASN A 163 13.79 -12.24 11.65
CA ASN A 163 12.74 -13.03 12.31
C ASN A 163 13.30 -14.29 13.02
N GLY A 164 14.61 -14.51 12.94
CA GLY A 164 15.31 -15.65 13.54
C GLY A 164 15.51 -16.82 12.58
N LYS A 165 15.08 -16.71 11.32
CA LYS A 165 15.30 -17.71 10.26
C LYS A 165 16.12 -17.10 9.13
N LYS A 166 16.99 -17.90 8.53
CA LYS A 166 17.74 -17.49 7.34
C LYS A 166 16.79 -17.50 6.14
N ASP A 167 16.68 -16.36 5.47
CA ASP A 167 15.75 -16.12 4.36
C ASP A 167 16.49 -15.71 3.07
N SER A 168 17.82 -15.55 3.11
CA SER A 168 18.63 -15.13 1.98
C SER A 168 19.95 -15.89 1.92
N PHE A 169 20.27 -16.47 0.76
CA PHE A 169 21.50 -17.24 0.55
C PHE A 169 22.21 -16.74 -0.71
N THR A 170 23.44 -16.26 -0.56
CA THR A 170 24.27 -15.78 -1.67
C THR A 170 25.44 -16.73 -1.92
N TYR A 171 25.48 -17.32 -3.11
CA TYR A 171 26.59 -18.15 -3.58
C TYR A 171 27.54 -17.31 -4.42
N TYR A 172 28.85 -17.40 -4.13
CA TYR A 172 29.88 -16.63 -4.83
C TYR A 172 30.68 -17.51 -5.79
N SER A 173 31.12 -16.91 -6.88
CA SER A 173 32.10 -17.49 -7.81
C SER A 173 33.52 -17.39 -7.25
N SER A 174 34.46 -18.15 -7.82
CA SER A 174 35.89 -18.09 -7.45
C SER A 174 36.53 -16.71 -7.65
N ALA A 175 35.90 -15.83 -8.44
CA ALA A 175 36.31 -14.44 -8.63
C ALA A 175 35.80 -13.48 -7.52
N GLY A 176 35.10 -13.99 -6.50
CA GLY A 176 34.54 -13.20 -5.40
C GLY A 176 33.24 -12.45 -5.75
N CYS A 177 32.68 -12.69 -6.94
CA CYS A 177 31.43 -12.10 -7.36
C CYS A 177 30.25 -13.03 -7.07
N PRO A 178 29.08 -12.49 -6.68
CA PRO A 178 27.85 -13.27 -6.58
C PRO A 178 27.63 -14.03 -7.90
N LYS A 179 27.25 -15.29 -7.77
CA LYS A 179 26.82 -16.17 -8.86
C LYS A 179 25.30 -16.31 -8.81
N GLU A 180 24.77 -16.52 -7.62
CA GLU A 180 23.35 -16.78 -7.38
C GLU A 180 22.95 -16.26 -6.01
N ILE A 181 21.77 -15.64 -5.89
CA ILE A 181 21.14 -15.30 -4.62
C ILE A 181 19.75 -15.94 -4.61
N THR A 182 19.44 -16.72 -3.58
CA THR A 182 18.10 -17.31 -3.39
C THR A 182 17.46 -16.70 -2.17
N LYS A 183 16.19 -16.30 -2.26
CA LYS A 183 15.46 -15.65 -1.17
C LYS A 183 14.09 -16.29 -0.91
N ASP A 184 13.70 -16.32 0.35
CA ASP A 184 12.33 -16.53 0.83
C ASP A 184 11.78 -15.17 1.30
N LYS A 185 11.02 -14.51 0.43
CA LYS A 185 10.53 -13.15 0.64
C LYS A 185 9.12 -13.11 1.22
N ASN A 186 8.37 -14.20 1.09
CA ASN A 186 7.01 -14.33 1.58
C ASN A 186 6.94 -14.93 3.01
N ASP A 187 8.08 -15.43 3.54
CA ASP A 187 8.25 -16.06 4.86
C ASP A 187 7.35 -17.31 5.06
N PHE A 188 7.06 -18.03 3.97
CA PHE A 188 6.35 -19.30 4.00
C PHE A 188 7.29 -20.51 4.12
N GLY A 189 8.60 -20.29 4.08
CA GLY A 189 9.63 -21.28 4.39
C GLY A 189 10.23 -21.96 3.15
N ALA A 190 9.82 -21.57 1.94
CA ALA A 190 10.47 -21.98 0.70
C ALA A 190 11.04 -20.77 -0.04
N ILE A 191 12.07 -21.02 -0.85
CA ILE A 191 12.63 -19.98 -1.71
C ILE A 191 11.59 -19.62 -2.78
N ASP A 192 11.33 -18.34 -2.97
CA ASP A 192 10.40 -17.78 -3.95
C ASP A 192 11.08 -16.82 -4.95
N GLU A 193 12.35 -16.43 -4.73
CA GLU A 193 13.15 -15.64 -5.68
C GLU A 193 14.56 -16.22 -5.93
N TRP A 194 15.02 -16.20 -7.19
CA TRP A 194 16.38 -16.59 -7.61
C TRP A 194 17.02 -15.51 -8.46
N TRP A 195 18.15 -14.96 -8.04
CA TRP A 195 18.86 -13.90 -8.74
C TRP A 195 20.17 -14.44 -9.28
N TYR A 196 20.39 -14.33 -10.58
CA TYR A 196 21.57 -14.85 -11.27
C TYR A 196 22.49 -13.73 -11.73
N PHE A 197 23.78 -13.98 -11.56
CA PHE A 197 24.82 -13.01 -11.85
C PHE A 197 25.86 -13.59 -12.80
N GLN A 198 26.33 -12.76 -13.73
CA GLN A 198 27.43 -13.08 -14.63
C GLN A 198 28.40 -11.90 -14.67
N ASN A 199 29.70 -12.16 -14.52
CA ASN A 199 30.73 -11.12 -14.45
C ASN A 199 30.38 -10.01 -13.44
N CYS A 200 29.88 -10.42 -12.27
CA CYS A 200 29.50 -9.52 -11.16
C CYS A 200 28.32 -8.56 -11.47
N LYS A 201 27.58 -8.82 -12.56
CA LYS A 201 26.39 -8.05 -12.94
C LYS A 201 25.16 -8.93 -12.86
N LEU A 202 24.05 -8.37 -12.38
CA LEU A 202 22.75 -9.05 -12.38
C LEU A 202 22.31 -9.25 -13.83
N ILE A 203 21.99 -10.49 -14.19
CA ILE A 203 21.53 -10.85 -15.54
C ILE A 203 20.09 -11.34 -15.57
N ARG A 204 19.61 -11.95 -14.49
CA ARG A 204 18.28 -12.58 -14.45
C ARG A 204 17.74 -12.69 -13.03
N ILE A 205 16.45 -12.50 -12.83
CA ILE A 205 15.70 -12.86 -11.62
C ILE A 205 14.52 -13.76 -11.99
N GLU A 206 14.31 -14.84 -11.25
CA GLU A 206 13.17 -15.74 -11.38
C GLU A 206 12.30 -15.67 -10.11
N TYR A 207 10.98 -15.74 -10.28
CA TYR A 207 9.98 -15.61 -9.22
C TYR A 207 9.03 -16.82 -9.24
N ASP A 208 8.77 -17.42 -8.07
CA ASP A 208 7.89 -18.56 -7.80
C ASP A 208 7.01 -18.23 -6.60
N ALA A 209 6.13 -17.24 -6.77
CA ALA A 209 5.48 -16.56 -5.66
C ALA A 209 4.44 -17.44 -4.92
N ASN A 210 4.02 -18.53 -5.54
CA ASN A 210 3.08 -19.50 -4.96
C ASN A 210 3.76 -20.83 -4.54
N GLU A 211 5.09 -20.92 -4.69
CA GLU A 211 5.92 -22.07 -4.29
C GLU A 211 5.49 -23.41 -4.91
N ASN A 212 4.89 -23.38 -6.10
CA ASN A 212 4.44 -24.58 -6.80
C ASN A 212 5.55 -25.21 -7.67
N GLY A 213 6.73 -24.57 -7.73
CA GLY A 213 7.89 -25.01 -8.51
C GLY A 213 7.92 -24.47 -9.96
N PHE A 214 6.89 -23.73 -10.37
CA PHE A 214 6.82 -23.05 -11.66
C PHE A 214 7.22 -21.58 -11.48
N LYS A 215 8.13 -21.09 -12.33
CA LYS A 215 8.54 -19.68 -12.27
C LYS A 215 7.52 -18.81 -12.99
N GLU A 216 6.59 -18.19 -12.26
CA GLU A 216 5.57 -17.32 -12.85
C GLU A 216 6.16 -16.14 -13.63
N ARG A 217 7.38 -15.71 -13.28
CA ARG A 217 8.04 -14.56 -13.89
C ARG A 217 9.56 -14.73 -13.91
N ILE A 218 10.17 -14.36 -15.03
CA ILE A 218 11.61 -14.36 -15.28
C ILE A 218 11.96 -13.00 -15.88
N CYS A 219 12.72 -12.19 -15.16
CA CYS A 219 13.19 -10.87 -15.59
C CYS A 219 14.67 -10.91 -15.95
N TYR A 220 15.04 -10.27 -17.04
CA TYR A 220 16.40 -10.14 -17.55
C TYR A 220 16.89 -8.71 -17.35
N TYR A 221 18.20 -8.60 -17.10
CA TYR A 221 18.84 -7.35 -16.74
C TYR A 221 20.09 -7.11 -17.59
N GLU A 222 20.29 -5.86 -18.01
CA GLU A 222 21.53 -5.39 -18.61
C GLU A 222 21.99 -4.12 -17.87
N ASN A 223 23.26 -4.11 -17.43
CA ASN A 223 23.83 -3.00 -16.64
C ASN A 223 22.97 -2.62 -15.41
N ASN A 224 22.45 -3.64 -14.71
CA ASN A 224 21.56 -3.50 -13.54
C ASN A 224 20.24 -2.76 -13.84
N LYS A 225 19.80 -2.71 -15.10
CA LYS A 225 18.48 -2.24 -15.50
C LYS A 225 17.68 -3.40 -16.07
N GLU A 226 16.42 -3.50 -15.66
CA GLU A 226 15.47 -4.46 -16.22
C GLU A 226 15.27 -4.16 -17.71
N THR A 227 15.51 -5.15 -18.57
CA THR A 227 15.35 -5.03 -20.02
C THR A 227 14.11 -5.74 -20.52
N TYR A 228 13.85 -6.93 -20.00
CA TYR A 228 12.76 -7.79 -20.46
C TYR A 228 12.30 -8.70 -19.33
N CYS A 229 11.00 -8.81 -19.09
CA CYS A 229 10.44 -9.85 -18.24
C CYS A 229 9.52 -10.74 -19.05
N GLU A 230 9.58 -12.04 -18.82
CA GLU A 230 8.66 -13.04 -19.32
C GLU A 230 7.95 -13.67 -18.14
N GLY A 231 6.63 -13.64 -18.17
CA GLY A 231 5.82 -14.21 -17.11
C GLY A 231 4.40 -14.39 -17.59
N VAL A 232 3.61 -15.05 -16.75
CA VAL A 232 2.26 -15.47 -17.10
C VAL A 232 1.41 -14.24 -17.44
N GLY A 233 0.92 -14.18 -18.67
CA GLY A 233 0.10 -13.07 -19.17
C GLY A 233 0.88 -11.80 -19.56
N GLU A 234 2.21 -11.71 -19.38
CA GLU A 234 2.99 -10.50 -19.76
C GLU A 234 3.09 -10.32 -21.27
N LYS A 235 3.16 -11.44 -22.01
CA LYS A 235 3.23 -11.42 -23.47
C LYS A 235 1.96 -10.81 -24.06
N GLU A 236 0.81 -11.30 -23.61
CA GLU A 236 -0.50 -10.74 -23.93
C GLU A 236 -0.60 -9.27 -23.50
N GLU A 237 -0.14 -8.92 -22.29
CA GLU A 237 -0.17 -7.54 -21.82
C GLU A 237 0.63 -6.60 -22.74
N ARG A 238 1.83 -7.00 -23.18
CA ARG A 238 2.64 -6.23 -24.14
C ARG A 238 1.96 -6.06 -25.49
N GLU A 239 1.33 -7.11 -26.00
CA GLU A 239 0.53 -7.05 -27.23
C GLU A 239 -0.67 -6.10 -27.06
N ALA A 240 -1.36 -6.15 -25.92
CA ALA A 240 -2.48 -5.27 -25.61
C ALA A 240 -2.06 -3.80 -25.53
N ILE A 241 -0.91 -3.51 -24.91
CA ILE A 241 -0.33 -2.15 -24.86
C ILE A 241 -0.01 -1.63 -26.27
N LEU A 242 0.54 -2.49 -27.14
CA LEU A 242 0.82 -2.11 -28.52
C LEU A 242 -0.48 -1.78 -29.29
N LEU A 243 -1.51 -2.61 -29.12
CA LEU A 243 -2.83 -2.36 -29.72
C LEU A 243 -3.48 -1.07 -29.18
N GLU A 244 -3.36 -0.80 -27.88
CA GLU A 244 -3.81 0.43 -27.23
C GLU A 244 -3.09 1.66 -27.81
N SER A 245 -1.77 1.57 -28.04
CA SER A 245 -0.98 2.64 -28.67
C SER A 245 -1.38 2.93 -30.12
N GLN A 246 -2.01 1.95 -30.78
CA GLN A 246 -2.59 2.06 -32.12
C GLN A 246 -4.07 2.48 -32.09
N GLU A 247 -4.62 2.87 -30.95
CA GLU A 247 -6.03 3.21 -30.73
C GLU A 247 -7.01 2.07 -31.04
N LYS A 248 -6.53 0.82 -31.07
CA LYS A 248 -7.35 -0.38 -31.29
C LYS A 248 -7.90 -0.92 -29.97
N TYR A 249 -8.69 -0.10 -29.28
CA TYR A 249 -9.13 -0.37 -27.91
C TYR A 249 -9.91 -1.68 -27.74
N LYS A 250 -10.78 -2.04 -28.68
CA LYS A 250 -11.56 -3.29 -28.61
C LYS A 250 -10.70 -4.55 -28.74
N GLU A 251 -9.67 -4.51 -29.59
CA GLU A 251 -8.71 -5.60 -29.72
C GLU A 251 -7.83 -5.67 -28.48
N ALA A 252 -7.31 -4.52 -28.02
CA ALA A 252 -6.53 -4.42 -26.80
C ALA A 252 -7.29 -4.99 -25.59
N LEU A 253 -8.58 -4.65 -25.44
CA LEU A 253 -9.46 -5.16 -24.38
C LEU A 253 -9.54 -6.69 -24.38
N LYS A 254 -9.68 -7.32 -25.56
CA LYS A 254 -9.72 -8.78 -25.68
C LYS A 254 -8.41 -9.41 -25.21
N VAL A 255 -7.28 -8.81 -25.58
CA VAL A 255 -5.95 -9.30 -25.20
C VAL A 255 -5.67 -9.06 -23.72
N TYR A 256 -6.04 -7.91 -23.15
CA TYR A 256 -5.94 -7.65 -21.70
C TYR A 256 -6.74 -8.67 -20.87
N ARG A 257 -7.95 -9.02 -21.29
CA ARG A 257 -8.74 -10.08 -20.63
C ARG A 257 -8.06 -11.43 -20.71
N LYS A 258 -7.44 -11.76 -21.84
CA LYS A 258 -6.66 -12.98 -22.00
C LYS A 258 -5.45 -12.99 -21.04
N SER A 259 -4.69 -11.89 -20.98
CA SER A 259 -3.59 -11.71 -20.03
C SER A 259 -4.05 -11.94 -18.59
N LEU A 260 -5.14 -11.28 -18.17
CA LEU A 260 -5.69 -11.42 -16.83
C LEU A 260 -6.13 -12.86 -16.54
N ALA A 261 -6.79 -13.52 -17.49
CA ALA A 261 -7.23 -14.90 -17.35
C ALA A 261 -6.06 -15.87 -17.19
N GLU A 262 -4.99 -15.73 -17.97
CA GLU A 262 -3.77 -16.55 -17.80
C GLU A 262 -3.12 -16.27 -16.45
N TYR A 263 -2.96 -15.01 -16.07
CA TYR A 263 -2.35 -14.64 -14.79
C TYR A 263 -3.11 -15.22 -13.58
N LYS A 264 -4.45 -15.21 -13.62
CA LYS A 264 -5.30 -15.75 -12.56
C LYS A 264 -5.27 -17.27 -12.43
N LYS A 265 -4.85 -18.02 -13.47
CA LYS A 265 -4.68 -19.48 -13.36
C LYS A 265 -3.57 -19.83 -12.37
N GLU A 266 -2.50 -19.04 -12.38
CA GLU A 266 -1.32 -19.25 -11.54
C GLU A 266 -1.44 -18.51 -10.19
N VAL A 267 -2.07 -17.33 -10.19
CA VAL A 267 -2.18 -16.47 -8.99
C VAL A 267 -3.63 -16.04 -8.72
N PRO A 268 -4.43 -16.83 -7.98
CA PRO A 268 -5.86 -16.56 -7.79
C PRO A 268 -6.16 -15.50 -6.70
N ILE A 269 -5.25 -15.30 -5.74
CA ILE A 269 -5.46 -14.47 -4.52
C ILE A 269 -5.57 -12.97 -4.83
N GLY A 270 -5.22 -12.55 -6.06
CA GLY A 270 -5.26 -11.16 -6.50
C GLY A 270 -4.06 -10.37 -5.97
N THR A 271 -3.25 -9.83 -6.89
CA THR A 271 -2.05 -9.06 -6.57
C THR A 271 -2.19 -7.62 -7.06
N LEU A 272 -1.20 -6.77 -6.75
CA LEU A 272 -1.10 -5.43 -7.33
C LEU A 272 -1.16 -5.45 -8.87
N ARG A 273 -0.67 -6.51 -9.50
CA ARG A 273 -0.77 -6.70 -10.94
C ARG A 273 -2.20 -6.95 -11.40
N THR A 274 -2.94 -7.82 -10.70
CA THR A 274 -4.37 -8.04 -10.93
C THR A 274 -5.12 -6.70 -10.90
N CYS A 275 -4.84 -5.88 -9.88
CA CYS A 275 -5.44 -4.56 -9.74
C CYS A 275 -5.09 -3.63 -10.92
N SER A 276 -3.83 -3.61 -11.34
CA SER A 276 -3.37 -2.80 -12.50
C SER A 276 -4.08 -3.20 -13.79
N LEU A 277 -4.16 -4.50 -14.08
CA LEU A 277 -4.83 -5.04 -15.27
C LEU A 277 -6.34 -4.74 -15.25
N LEU A 278 -7.02 -4.99 -14.12
CA LEU A 278 -8.44 -4.69 -13.96
C LEU A 278 -8.71 -3.19 -14.12
N LYS A 279 -7.84 -2.32 -13.58
CA LYS A 279 -7.93 -0.86 -13.76
C LYS A 279 -7.81 -0.46 -15.24
N LYS A 280 -6.85 -1.03 -15.97
CA LYS A 280 -6.69 -0.80 -17.42
C LYS A 280 -7.94 -1.22 -18.19
N ILE A 281 -8.44 -2.43 -17.92
CA ILE A 281 -9.67 -2.96 -18.55
C ILE A 281 -10.85 -2.04 -18.25
N ALA A 282 -11.06 -1.68 -16.98
CA ALA A 282 -12.16 -0.82 -16.55
C ALA A 282 -12.11 0.56 -17.23
N ASN A 283 -10.92 1.16 -17.36
CA ASN A 283 -10.76 2.44 -18.06
C ASN A 283 -11.17 2.34 -19.53
N ILE A 284 -10.73 1.30 -20.24
CA ILE A 284 -11.10 1.09 -21.65
C ILE A 284 -12.61 0.85 -21.78
N GLU A 285 -13.20 0.01 -20.92
CA GLU A 285 -14.64 -0.26 -20.95
C GLU A 285 -15.48 0.99 -20.71
N TYR A 286 -15.06 1.85 -19.78
CA TYR A 286 -15.72 3.12 -19.53
C TYR A 286 -15.69 4.04 -20.76
N ASN A 287 -14.51 4.18 -21.38
CA ASN A 287 -14.33 5.03 -22.56
C ASN A 287 -15.10 4.52 -23.79
N GLU A 288 -15.18 3.19 -23.96
CA GLU A 288 -15.98 2.53 -24.99
C GLU A 288 -17.48 2.49 -24.66
N LYS A 289 -17.90 2.99 -23.49
CA LYS A 289 -19.30 3.00 -22.99
C LYS A 289 -19.90 1.60 -22.78
N GLU A 290 -19.06 0.60 -22.53
CA GLU A 290 -19.44 -0.78 -22.27
C GLU A 290 -19.79 -0.98 -20.77
N PHE A 291 -20.80 -0.25 -20.30
CA PHE A 291 -21.10 -0.13 -18.86
C PHE A 291 -21.41 -1.47 -18.18
N SER A 292 -22.07 -2.42 -18.86
CA SER A 292 -22.35 -3.74 -18.27
C SER A 292 -21.09 -4.57 -18.02
N SER A 293 -20.06 -4.39 -18.84
CA SER A 293 -18.78 -5.07 -18.63
C SER A 293 -17.97 -4.34 -17.57
N PHE A 294 -17.95 -3.01 -17.64
CA PHE A 294 -17.34 -2.13 -16.66
C PHE A 294 -17.79 -2.44 -15.23
N THR A 295 -19.09 -2.63 -14.99
CA THR A 295 -19.59 -2.97 -13.65
C THR A 295 -19.04 -4.30 -13.14
N LYS A 296 -18.95 -5.32 -13.99
CA LYS A 296 -18.39 -6.64 -13.62
C LYS A 296 -16.89 -6.54 -13.30
N THR A 297 -16.16 -5.76 -14.08
CA THR A 297 -14.74 -5.51 -13.84
C THR A 297 -14.53 -4.78 -12.50
N LEU A 298 -15.40 -3.83 -12.16
CA LEU A 298 -15.37 -3.15 -10.86
C LEU A 298 -15.77 -4.08 -9.71
N ASP A 299 -16.77 -4.94 -9.87
CA ASP A 299 -17.14 -5.96 -8.88
C ASP A 299 -15.92 -6.83 -8.54
N GLU A 300 -15.22 -7.29 -9.57
CA GLU A 300 -14.00 -8.08 -9.41
C GLU A 300 -12.88 -7.26 -8.76
N PHE A 301 -12.64 -6.03 -9.21
CA PHE A 301 -11.61 -5.15 -8.66
C PHE A 301 -11.80 -4.90 -7.16
N PHE A 302 -13.02 -4.59 -6.72
CA PHE A 302 -13.31 -4.34 -5.31
C PHE A 302 -13.45 -5.61 -4.46
N SER A 303 -13.51 -6.80 -5.06
CA SER A 303 -13.44 -8.06 -4.32
C SER A 303 -12.04 -8.33 -3.73
N TYR A 304 -11.00 -7.74 -4.33
CA TYR A 304 -9.63 -7.88 -3.88
C TYR A 304 -9.24 -6.75 -2.92
N ARG A 305 -8.98 -7.09 -1.65
CA ARG A 305 -8.54 -6.12 -0.62
C ARG A 305 -7.24 -5.39 -1.00
N VAL A 306 -6.36 -6.07 -1.75
CA VAL A 306 -5.08 -5.50 -2.22
C VAL A 306 -5.30 -4.33 -3.19
N CYS A 307 -6.45 -4.27 -3.87
CA CYS A 307 -6.78 -3.20 -4.81
C CYS A 307 -7.35 -1.95 -4.14
N GLU A 308 -7.74 -2.04 -2.86
CA GLU A 308 -8.21 -0.86 -2.12
C GLU A 308 -7.06 0.13 -1.90
N SER A 309 -7.29 1.37 -2.30
CA SER A 309 -6.36 2.47 -2.03
C SER A 309 -7.12 3.80 -1.95
N ASP A 310 -6.53 4.76 -1.24
CA ASP A 310 -7.01 6.15 -1.20
C ASP A 310 -6.47 6.98 -2.38
N SER A 311 -5.99 6.33 -3.44
CA SER A 311 -5.58 7.03 -4.66
C SER A 311 -6.80 7.66 -5.33
N LEU A 312 -6.60 8.83 -5.96
CA LEU A 312 -7.69 9.59 -6.59
C LEU A 312 -8.46 8.74 -7.62
N ASP A 313 -7.75 7.97 -8.44
CA ASP A 313 -8.36 7.12 -9.48
C ASP A 313 -9.24 6.00 -8.88
N VAL A 314 -8.75 5.34 -7.82
CA VAL A 314 -9.50 4.26 -7.16
C VAL A 314 -10.71 4.83 -6.43
N LEU A 315 -10.56 5.99 -5.78
CA LEU A 315 -11.66 6.69 -5.15
C LEU A 315 -12.72 7.12 -6.18
N LEU A 316 -12.33 7.55 -7.38
CA LEU A 316 -13.27 7.85 -8.46
C LEU A 316 -14.09 6.61 -8.85
N TYR A 317 -13.43 5.47 -9.10
CA TYR A 317 -14.13 4.22 -9.41
C TYR A 317 -15.03 3.76 -8.27
N LYS A 318 -14.56 3.85 -7.01
CA LYS A 318 -15.33 3.46 -5.83
C LYS A 318 -16.57 4.33 -5.66
N SER A 319 -16.42 5.64 -5.87
CA SER A 319 -17.51 6.61 -5.81
C SER A 319 -18.57 6.35 -6.88
N TYR A 320 -18.12 6.08 -8.13
CA TYR A 320 -19.02 5.71 -9.23
C TYR A 320 -19.76 4.40 -8.93
N TYR A 321 -19.03 3.39 -8.47
CA TYR A 321 -19.55 2.06 -8.16
C TYR A 321 -20.68 2.11 -7.11
N TYR A 322 -20.45 2.80 -5.99
CA TYR A 322 -21.50 2.98 -4.98
C TYR A 322 -22.73 3.70 -5.53
N LEU A 323 -22.53 4.73 -6.37
CA LEU A 323 -23.62 5.57 -6.85
C LEU A 323 -24.49 4.89 -7.90
N TYR A 324 -23.87 4.25 -8.89
CA TYR A 324 -24.58 3.76 -10.08
C TYR A 324 -24.76 2.24 -10.13
N VAL A 325 -23.90 1.46 -9.45
CA VAL A 325 -23.97 0.00 -9.46
C VAL A 325 -24.73 -0.50 -8.24
N LEU A 326 -24.29 -0.12 -7.04
CA LEU A 326 -24.91 -0.57 -5.80
C LEU A 326 -26.14 0.25 -5.39
N ASN A 327 -26.31 1.47 -5.93
CA ASN A 327 -27.30 2.45 -5.47
C ASN A 327 -27.19 2.75 -3.95
N ASP A 328 -25.99 2.62 -3.39
CA ASP A 328 -25.69 2.99 -1.99
C ASP A 328 -25.30 4.47 -1.94
N TYR A 329 -26.33 5.32 -1.86
CA TYR A 329 -26.16 6.76 -1.86
C TYR A 329 -25.41 7.30 -0.64
N VAL A 330 -25.42 6.59 0.49
CA VAL A 330 -24.74 7.01 1.73
C VAL A 330 -23.23 6.83 1.54
N SER A 331 -22.80 5.64 1.12
CA SER A 331 -21.39 5.37 0.82
C SER A 331 -20.89 6.19 -0.37
N ALA A 332 -21.72 6.37 -1.40
CA ALA A 332 -21.40 7.23 -2.54
C ALA A 332 -21.15 8.69 -2.11
N LYS A 333 -22.01 9.26 -1.26
CA LYS A 333 -21.86 10.61 -0.71
C LYS A 333 -20.52 10.76 0.00
N GLU A 334 -20.19 9.84 0.90
CA GLU A 334 -18.94 9.89 1.66
C GLU A 334 -17.69 9.75 0.78
N SER A 335 -17.72 8.80 -0.17
CA SER A 335 -16.65 8.59 -1.14
C SER A 335 -16.45 9.82 -2.03
N TYR A 336 -17.51 10.35 -2.65
CA TYR A 336 -17.41 11.53 -3.52
C TYR A 336 -16.97 12.78 -2.77
N ARG A 337 -17.30 12.94 -1.49
CA ARG A 337 -16.79 14.03 -0.66
C ARG A 337 -15.26 13.94 -0.52
N LYS A 338 -14.74 12.75 -0.17
CA LYS A 338 -13.28 12.50 -0.08
C LYS A 338 -12.61 12.71 -1.44
N THR A 339 -13.20 12.16 -2.51
CA THR A 339 -12.71 12.32 -3.89
C THR A 339 -12.61 13.79 -4.29
N ALA A 340 -13.64 14.61 -3.99
CA ALA A 340 -13.65 16.03 -4.31
C ALA A 340 -12.55 16.80 -3.55
N GLU A 341 -12.31 16.46 -2.29
CA GLU A 341 -11.25 17.08 -1.48
C GLU A 341 -9.86 16.76 -2.02
N ILE A 342 -9.59 15.50 -2.38
CA ILE A 342 -8.31 15.06 -2.94
C ILE A 342 -8.11 15.66 -4.33
N TYR A 343 -9.12 15.61 -5.20
CA TYR A 343 -9.05 16.21 -6.54
C TYR A 343 -8.67 17.69 -6.46
N ARG A 344 -9.32 18.45 -5.56
CA ARG A 344 -9.03 19.88 -5.37
C ARG A 344 -7.61 20.13 -4.87
N LYS A 345 -7.08 19.27 -3.99
CA LYS A 345 -5.70 19.37 -3.51
C LYS A 345 -4.69 19.12 -4.63
N VAL A 346 -4.97 18.15 -5.51
CA VAL A 346 -4.06 17.75 -6.61
C VAL A 346 -4.09 18.74 -7.77
N HIS A 347 -5.29 19.12 -8.22
CA HIS A 347 -5.45 19.93 -9.44
C HIS A 347 -5.63 21.43 -9.17
N GLY A 348 -5.88 21.84 -7.92
CA GLY A 348 -6.16 23.24 -7.57
C GLY A 348 -7.54 23.75 -8.00
N GLU A 349 -8.33 22.94 -8.70
CA GLU A 349 -9.66 23.28 -9.21
C GLU A 349 -10.73 22.26 -8.79
N ILE A 350 -11.99 22.56 -9.11
CA ILE A 350 -13.13 21.70 -8.78
C ILE A 350 -13.61 21.01 -10.06
N SER A 351 -13.66 19.68 -10.06
CA SER A 351 -14.24 18.92 -11.16
C SER A 351 -15.78 19.08 -11.17
N PRO A 352 -16.37 19.59 -12.27
CA PRO A 352 -17.82 19.68 -12.40
C PRO A 352 -18.52 18.34 -12.28
N GLU A 353 -17.94 17.27 -12.82
CA GLU A 353 -18.51 15.92 -12.80
C GLU A 353 -18.59 15.38 -11.37
N ILE A 354 -17.50 15.46 -10.61
CA ILE A 354 -17.45 15.04 -9.21
C ILE A 354 -18.48 15.82 -8.39
N SER A 355 -18.56 17.14 -8.59
CA SER A 355 -19.54 17.98 -7.88
C SER A 355 -20.98 17.67 -8.24
N LEU A 356 -21.28 17.39 -9.51
CA LEU A 356 -22.64 17.03 -9.95
C LEU A 356 -23.05 15.66 -9.40
N ASN A 357 -22.15 14.67 -9.40
CA ASN A 357 -22.42 13.34 -8.84
C ASN A 357 -22.56 13.38 -7.31
N LEU A 358 -21.74 14.21 -6.64
CA LEU A 358 -21.89 14.46 -5.21
C LEU A 358 -23.23 15.12 -4.87
N ALA A 359 -23.66 16.12 -5.67
CA ALA A 359 -24.97 16.76 -5.50
C ALA A 359 -26.12 15.76 -5.67
N TYR A 360 -26.01 14.87 -6.64
CA TYR A 360 -26.97 13.80 -6.86
C TYR A 360 -27.03 12.85 -5.65
N ALA A 361 -25.88 12.42 -5.11
CA ALA A 361 -25.84 11.61 -3.90
C ALA A 361 -26.52 12.31 -2.70
N TYR A 362 -26.24 13.60 -2.48
CA TYR A 362 -26.92 14.40 -1.44
C TYR A 362 -28.43 14.49 -1.64
N LEU A 363 -28.88 14.67 -2.88
CA LEU A 363 -30.31 14.71 -3.22
C LEU A 363 -30.98 13.38 -2.88
N MET A 364 -30.35 12.25 -3.19
CA MET A 364 -30.90 10.91 -2.92
C MET A 364 -30.94 10.58 -1.41
N VAL A 365 -29.97 11.07 -0.63
CA VAL A 365 -29.96 10.95 0.84
C VAL A 365 -30.87 11.99 1.53
N LYS A 366 -31.58 12.83 0.76
CA LYS A 366 -32.49 13.88 1.26
C LYS A 366 -31.78 14.96 2.10
N GLU A 367 -30.57 15.34 1.71
CA GLU A 367 -29.79 16.44 2.31
C GLU A 367 -29.70 17.64 1.33
N PRO A 368 -30.81 18.35 1.04
CA PRO A 368 -30.85 19.34 -0.04
C PRO A 368 -29.97 20.58 0.20
N LYS A 369 -29.68 20.94 1.46
CA LYS A 369 -28.77 22.06 1.78
C LYS A 369 -27.34 21.74 1.31
N ALA A 370 -26.84 20.55 1.64
CA ALA A 370 -25.52 20.10 1.22
C ALA A 370 -25.42 19.90 -0.30
N CYS A 371 -26.51 19.43 -0.93
CA CYS A 371 -26.64 19.43 -2.39
C CYS A 371 -26.37 20.82 -2.98
N LEU A 372 -27.04 21.87 -2.51
CA LEU A 372 -26.84 23.23 -3.03
C LEU A 372 -25.41 23.72 -2.82
N THR A 373 -24.84 23.51 -1.62
CA THR A 373 -23.45 23.88 -1.31
C THR A 373 -22.44 23.21 -2.26
N SER A 374 -22.67 21.94 -2.64
CA SER A 374 -21.80 21.23 -3.59
C SER A 374 -21.83 21.82 -5.00
N LEU A 375 -22.92 22.52 -5.37
CA LEU A 375 -23.14 23.10 -6.69
C LEU A 375 -22.81 24.59 -6.76
N GLU A 376 -22.74 25.31 -5.65
CA GLU A 376 -22.53 26.77 -5.59
C GLU A 376 -21.26 27.22 -6.30
N LYS A 377 -20.18 26.44 -6.15
CA LYS A 377 -18.86 26.78 -6.70
C LYS A 377 -18.74 26.54 -8.21
N LEU A 378 -19.72 25.88 -8.82
CA LEU A 378 -19.74 25.64 -10.27
C LEU A 378 -20.21 26.89 -11.01
N ASN A 379 -19.38 27.38 -11.94
CA ASN A 379 -19.74 28.50 -12.80
C ASN A 379 -20.49 27.98 -14.05
N PRO A 380 -21.80 28.29 -14.22
CA PRO A 380 -22.59 27.78 -15.34
C PRO A 380 -22.02 28.16 -16.71
N ARG A 381 -21.38 29.34 -16.84
CA ARG A 381 -20.83 29.84 -18.11
C ARG A 381 -19.66 29.01 -18.62
N ARG A 382 -18.93 28.34 -17.72
CA ARG A 382 -17.80 27.47 -18.06
C ARG A 382 -18.21 26.04 -18.38
N LEU A 383 -19.46 25.65 -18.12
CA LEU A 383 -19.94 24.28 -18.36
C LEU A 383 -20.46 24.11 -19.79
N MET A 384 -20.21 22.96 -20.38
CA MET A 384 -20.87 22.51 -21.61
C MET A 384 -22.40 22.38 -21.41
N PRO A 385 -23.22 22.42 -22.48
CA PRO A 385 -24.68 22.38 -22.36
C PRO A 385 -25.21 21.20 -21.53
N TYR A 386 -24.62 20.01 -21.69
CA TYR A 386 -25.07 18.79 -21.01
C TYR A 386 -24.82 18.81 -19.48
N PRO A 387 -23.61 19.05 -18.94
CA PRO A 387 -23.41 19.28 -17.50
C PRO A 387 -24.18 20.48 -16.96
N ARG A 388 -24.36 21.54 -17.76
CA ARG A 388 -25.12 22.73 -17.38
C ARG A 388 -26.60 22.42 -17.15
N PHE A 389 -27.18 21.51 -17.93
CA PHE A 389 -28.53 20.99 -17.67
C PHE A 389 -28.63 20.37 -16.28
N PHE A 390 -27.72 19.44 -15.93
CA PHE A 390 -27.74 18.79 -14.62
C PHE A 390 -27.50 19.76 -13.47
N LEU A 391 -26.64 20.77 -13.65
CA LEU A 391 -26.45 21.81 -12.65
C LEU A 391 -27.77 22.50 -12.28
N TYR A 392 -28.52 22.97 -13.28
CA TYR A 392 -29.80 23.65 -13.04
C TYR A 392 -30.89 22.68 -12.56
N TYR A 393 -30.91 21.47 -13.11
CA TYR A 393 -31.85 20.44 -12.68
C TYR A 393 -31.67 20.06 -11.20
N TYR A 394 -30.43 19.84 -10.76
CA TYR A 394 -30.13 19.49 -9.37
C TYR A 394 -30.37 20.69 -8.43
N ARG A 395 -29.96 21.91 -8.80
CA ARG A 395 -30.30 23.12 -8.02
C ARG A 395 -31.81 23.25 -7.82
N GLY A 396 -32.57 23.20 -8.91
CA GLY A 396 -34.02 23.30 -8.85
C GLY A 396 -34.66 22.16 -8.05
N SER A 397 -34.12 20.94 -8.16
CA SER A 397 -34.61 19.81 -7.37
C SER A 397 -34.35 19.96 -5.87
N CYS A 398 -33.17 20.45 -5.48
CA CYS A 398 -32.80 20.64 -4.08
C CYS A 398 -33.56 21.82 -3.46
N GLU A 399 -33.77 22.90 -4.22
CA GLU A 399 -34.65 24.02 -3.85
C GLU A 399 -36.11 23.56 -3.67
N LEU A 400 -36.61 22.72 -4.58
CA LEU A 400 -37.96 22.15 -4.50
C LEU A 400 -38.15 21.29 -3.24
N SER A 401 -37.12 20.57 -2.81
CA SER A 401 -37.12 19.80 -1.56
C SER A 401 -37.08 20.67 -0.31
N LEU A 402 -36.56 21.89 -0.41
CA LEU A 402 -36.54 22.88 0.69
C LEU A 402 -37.82 23.73 0.77
N GLY A 403 -38.72 23.62 -0.22
CA GLY A 403 -39.91 24.48 -0.34
C GLY A 403 -39.61 25.87 -0.93
N LEU A 404 -38.44 26.06 -1.55
CA LEU A 404 -38.04 27.26 -2.27
C LEU A 404 -38.61 27.21 -3.70
N PHE A 405 -39.93 27.33 -3.81
CA PHE A 405 -40.66 27.03 -5.05
C PHE A 405 -40.36 28.01 -6.19
N GLU A 406 -40.12 29.28 -5.89
CA GLU A 406 -39.81 30.31 -6.89
C GLU A 406 -38.42 30.12 -7.49
N GLU A 407 -37.41 29.91 -6.66
CA GLU A 407 -36.04 29.62 -7.06
C GLU A 407 -35.98 28.32 -7.86
N SER A 408 -36.67 27.28 -7.35
CA SER A 408 -36.83 26.00 -8.01
C SER A 408 -37.40 26.16 -9.41
N TYR A 409 -38.48 26.93 -9.55
CA TYR A 409 -39.11 27.17 -10.85
C TYR A 409 -38.12 27.79 -11.84
N VAL A 410 -37.36 28.82 -11.42
CA VAL A 410 -36.39 29.50 -12.29
C VAL A 410 -35.30 28.52 -12.76
N ASN A 411 -34.73 27.72 -11.86
CA ASN A 411 -33.68 26.77 -12.22
C ASN A 411 -34.21 25.62 -13.08
N LEU A 412 -35.37 25.04 -12.75
CA LEU A 412 -35.99 24.00 -13.57
C LEU A 412 -36.38 24.53 -14.96
N LYS A 413 -36.79 25.80 -15.07
CA LYS A 413 -37.11 26.42 -16.35
C LYS A 413 -35.87 26.58 -17.22
N ARG A 414 -34.73 26.95 -16.62
CA ARG A 414 -33.43 26.96 -17.31
C ARG A 414 -33.02 25.56 -17.78
N ALA A 415 -33.20 24.54 -16.94
CA ALA A 415 -32.94 23.15 -17.33
C ALA A 415 -33.84 22.72 -18.51
N GLN A 416 -35.12 23.07 -18.48
CA GLN A 416 -36.06 22.81 -19.57
C GLN A 416 -35.63 23.46 -20.90
N ILE A 417 -35.18 24.72 -20.87
CA ILE A 417 -34.74 25.47 -22.06
C ILE A 417 -33.45 24.89 -22.64
N LEU A 418 -32.51 24.46 -21.78
CA LEU A 418 -31.28 23.80 -22.23
C LEU A 418 -31.56 22.49 -22.95
N GLY A 419 -32.75 21.91 -22.77
CA GLY A 419 -33.22 20.80 -23.58
C GLY A 419 -32.29 19.61 -23.48
N GLY A 420 -31.99 19.17 -22.24
CA GLY A 420 -31.29 17.90 -22.02
C GLY A 420 -31.96 16.74 -22.76
N GLU A 421 -31.39 15.53 -22.69
CA GLU A 421 -31.96 14.39 -23.42
C GLU A 421 -33.46 14.27 -23.18
N LYS A 422 -34.23 13.98 -24.24
CA LYS A 422 -35.70 13.95 -24.21
C LYS A 422 -36.25 13.05 -23.11
N VAL A 423 -35.47 12.04 -22.71
CA VAL A 423 -35.75 11.11 -21.62
C VAL A 423 -35.91 11.83 -20.26
N PHE A 424 -35.24 12.97 -20.03
CA PHE A 424 -35.32 13.72 -18.77
C PHE A 424 -36.40 14.79 -18.76
N LEU A 425 -36.96 15.18 -19.90
CA LEU A 425 -37.97 16.24 -19.97
C LEU A 425 -39.25 15.93 -19.17
N PRO A 426 -39.80 14.70 -19.14
CA PRO A 426 -41.02 14.40 -18.38
C PRO A 426 -40.86 14.71 -16.88
N ILE A 427 -39.72 14.33 -16.29
CA ILE A 427 -39.47 14.59 -14.87
C ILE A 427 -39.22 16.08 -14.59
N VAL A 428 -38.62 16.82 -15.52
CA VAL A 428 -38.47 18.28 -15.42
C VAL A 428 -39.84 18.97 -15.46
N TYR A 429 -40.72 18.57 -16.38
CA TYR A 429 -42.07 19.10 -16.48
C TYR A 429 -42.90 18.79 -15.23
N TYR A 430 -42.82 17.57 -14.70
CA TYR A 430 -43.47 17.22 -13.44
C TYR A 430 -43.04 18.14 -12.29
N LYS A 431 -41.73 18.40 -12.15
CA LYS A 431 -41.21 19.29 -11.11
C LYS A 431 -41.59 20.76 -11.35
N LEU A 432 -41.61 21.22 -12.59
CA LEU A 432 -42.12 22.55 -12.96
C LEU A 432 -43.60 22.69 -12.62
N ALA A 433 -44.42 21.67 -12.88
CA ALA A 433 -45.83 21.66 -12.53
C ALA A 433 -46.02 21.78 -11.02
N ARG A 434 -45.27 20.98 -10.24
CA ARG A 434 -45.29 21.03 -8.77
C ARG A 434 -44.91 22.41 -8.24
N ALA A 435 -43.83 23.00 -8.74
CA ALA A 435 -43.41 24.35 -8.36
C ALA A 435 -44.48 25.40 -8.73
N SER A 436 -45.07 25.30 -9.92
CA SER A 436 -46.10 26.24 -10.39
C SER A 436 -47.37 26.19 -9.55
N TYR A 437 -47.84 25.00 -9.19
CA TYR A 437 -49.01 24.86 -8.31
C TYR A 437 -48.73 25.39 -6.91
N ALA A 438 -47.54 25.11 -6.36
CA ALA A 438 -47.12 25.66 -5.07
C ALA A 438 -47.06 27.20 -5.07
N THR A 439 -46.69 27.83 -6.19
CA THR A 439 -46.68 29.29 -6.36
C THR A 439 -47.99 29.86 -6.91
N LYS A 440 -49.09 29.10 -6.91
CA LYS A 440 -50.43 29.51 -7.38
C LYS A 440 -50.51 29.91 -8.87
N ARG A 441 -49.61 29.40 -9.72
CA ARG A 441 -49.64 29.57 -11.19
C ARG A 441 -50.40 28.40 -11.83
N GLU A 442 -51.72 28.40 -11.69
CA GLU A 442 -52.55 27.23 -12.06
C GLU A 442 -52.51 26.89 -13.56
N SER A 443 -52.51 27.90 -14.43
CA SER A 443 -52.46 27.71 -15.89
C SER A 443 -51.16 27.05 -16.34
N GLU A 444 -50.03 27.53 -15.83
CA GLU A 444 -48.71 26.95 -16.09
C GLU A 444 -48.58 25.56 -15.46
N GLY A 445 -49.04 25.40 -14.21
CA GLY A 445 -49.05 24.11 -13.53
C GLY A 445 -49.79 23.04 -14.33
N LYS A 446 -50.95 23.40 -14.88
CA LYS A 446 -51.74 22.51 -15.75
C LYS A 446 -50.99 22.15 -17.02
N LEU A 447 -50.42 23.15 -17.70
CA LEU A 447 -49.66 22.94 -18.93
C LEU A 447 -48.49 21.96 -18.70
N TRP A 448 -47.69 22.19 -17.66
CA TRP A 448 -46.54 21.33 -17.36
C TRP A 448 -46.97 19.92 -16.93
N ALA A 449 -48.03 19.79 -16.14
CA ALA A 449 -48.55 18.48 -15.73
C ALA A 449 -49.04 17.67 -16.94
N GLU A 450 -49.76 18.30 -17.87
CA GLU A 450 -50.21 17.65 -19.10
C GLU A 450 -49.03 17.23 -19.99
N GLN A 451 -48.01 18.06 -20.13
CA GLN A 451 -46.81 17.72 -20.90
C GLN A 451 -46.02 16.57 -20.26
N ALA A 452 -45.90 16.55 -18.93
CA ALA A 452 -45.24 15.46 -18.22
C ALA A 452 -45.96 14.13 -18.46
N LEU A 453 -47.28 14.09 -18.27
CA LEU A 453 -48.10 12.89 -18.42
C LEU A 453 -48.29 12.44 -19.87
N PHE A 454 -48.21 13.37 -20.82
CA PHE A 454 -48.22 13.03 -22.23
C PHE A 454 -46.97 12.24 -22.64
N LEU A 455 -45.80 12.59 -22.08
CA LEU A 455 -44.55 11.92 -22.39
C LEU A 455 -44.30 10.68 -21.52
N ASP A 456 -44.67 10.72 -20.24
CA ASP A 456 -44.53 9.60 -19.30
C ASP A 456 -45.76 9.51 -18.39
N LEU A 457 -46.65 8.57 -18.73
CA LEU A 457 -47.89 8.35 -18.00
C LEU A 457 -47.67 7.74 -16.61
N GLU A 458 -46.54 7.07 -16.36
CA GLU A 458 -46.25 6.46 -15.05
C GLU A 458 -46.03 7.53 -13.95
N LEU A 459 -45.70 8.76 -14.33
CA LEU A 459 -45.63 9.91 -13.41
C LEU A 459 -46.98 10.23 -12.77
N PHE A 460 -48.09 9.72 -13.30
CA PHE A 460 -49.41 9.90 -12.70
C PHE A 460 -49.45 9.40 -11.26
N GLN A 461 -48.76 8.30 -10.93
CA GLN A 461 -48.67 7.80 -9.55
C GLN A 461 -48.10 8.84 -8.59
N LYS A 462 -47.06 9.57 -9.02
CA LYS A 462 -46.43 10.63 -8.21
C LYS A 462 -47.34 11.84 -8.08
N ILE A 463 -48.02 12.23 -9.16
CA ILE A 463 -49.00 13.34 -9.16
C ILE A 463 -50.18 13.02 -8.25
N GLU A 464 -50.73 11.80 -8.31
CA GLU A 464 -51.87 11.39 -7.47
C GLU A 464 -51.52 11.37 -5.99
N SER A 465 -50.27 11.03 -5.64
CA SER A 465 -49.81 11.00 -4.24
C SER A 465 -49.47 12.37 -3.64
N ASP A 466 -49.33 13.42 -4.47
CA ASP A 466 -48.87 14.73 -4.02
C ASP A 466 -50.04 15.71 -3.84
N PRO A 467 -50.33 16.18 -2.61
CA PRO A 467 -51.44 17.07 -2.31
C PRO A 467 -51.43 18.39 -3.10
N ILE A 468 -50.27 18.81 -3.61
CA ILE A 468 -50.15 20.05 -4.42
C ILE A 468 -50.97 19.95 -5.72
N PHE A 469 -51.27 18.75 -6.20
CA PHE A 469 -51.96 18.52 -7.48
C PHE A 469 -53.48 18.31 -7.36
N VAL A 470 -54.10 18.50 -6.19
CA VAL A 470 -55.54 18.27 -6.01
C VAL A 470 -56.39 19.01 -7.05
N ASN A 471 -56.14 20.31 -7.27
CA ASN A 471 -56.86 21.11 -8.28
C ASN A 471 -56.70 20.53 -9.70
N PHE A 472 -55.52 19.99 -10.02
CA PHE A 472 -55.28 19.34 -11.31
C PHE A 472 -56.07 18.03 -11.44
N LEU A 473 -56.06 17.19 -10.39
CA LEU A 473 -56.73 15.89 -10.38
C LEU A 473 -58.25 16.02 -10.52
N GLU A 474 -58.84 17.08 -9.97
CA GLU A 474 -60.28 17.37 -10.08
C GLU A 474 -60.69 17.94 -11.44
N SER A 475 -59.74 18.51 -12.18
CA SER A 475 -59.96 19.05 -13.51
C SER A 475 -60.37 17.98 -14.54
N THR A 476 -60.96 18.42 -15.64
CA THR A 476 -61.33 17.53 -16.77
C THR A 476 -60.12 16.78 -17.32
N SER A 477 -58.98 17.45 -17.44
CA SER A 477 -57.71 16.86 -17.88
C SER A 477 -57.20 15.82 -16.90
N GLY A 478 -57.17 16.13 -15.60
CA GLY A 478 -56.73 15.20 -14.55
C GLY A 478 -57.57 13.93 -14.50
N LYS A 479 -58.90 14.04 -14.57
CA LYS A 479 -59.83 12.90 -14.67
C LYS A 479 -59.60 12.06 -15.92
N SER A 480 -59.29 12.70 -17.05
CA SER A 480 -58.96 11.99 -18.31
C SER A 480 -57.67 11.19 -18.19
N TYR A 481 -56.59 11.79 -17.67
CA TYR A 481 -55.33 11.09 -17.44
C TYR A 481 -55.44 9.98 -16.39
N LYS A 482 -56.23 10.17 -15.33
CA LYS A 482 -56.53 9.12 -14.36
C LYS A 482 -57.13 7.89 -15.03
N ARG A 483 -58.17 8.08 -15.86
CA ARG A 483 -58.79 6.98 -16.62
C ARG A 483 -57.77 6.30 -17.53
N LYS A 484 -56.98 7.06 -18.30
CA LYS A 484 -55.94 6.52 -19.19
C LYS A 484 -54.91 5.67 -18.43
N TYR A 485 -54.41 6.15 -17.31
CA TYR A 485 -53.41 5.46 -16.50
C TYR A 485 -53.94 4.12 -15.97
N TYR A 486 -55.11 4.11 -15.35
CA TYR A 486 -55.69 2.87 -14.80
C TYR A 486 -56.14 1.90 -15.90
N LEU A 487 -56.64 2.37 -17.05
CA LEU A 487 -56.93 1.50 -18.20
C LEU A 487 -55.68 0.83 -18.75
N ASN A 488 -54.57 1.57 -18.87
CA ASN A 488 -53.30 1.01 -19.33
C ASN A 488 -52.70 0.02 -18.31
N LYS A 489 -52.88 0.24 -17.00
CA LYS A 489 -52.43 -0.72 -15.98
C LYS A 489 -53.20 -2.03 -16.00
N VAL A 490 -54.49 -2.01 -16.32
CA VAL A 490 -55.31 -3.23 -16.45
C VAL A 490 -54.93 -4.02 -17.71
N GLN A 491 -54.36 -3.38 -18.73
CA GLN A 491 -53.96 -4.03 -20.00
C GLN A 491 -52.52 -4.57 -20.01
N LYS A 492 -51.65 -4.15 -19.09
CA LYS A 492 -50.32 -4.74 -18.93
C LYS A 492 -50.46 -5.99 -18.02
N PRO A 493 -50.20 -7.21 -18.52
CA PRO A 493 -50.29 -8.44 -17.72
C PRO A 493 -49.28 -8.48 -16.57
#